data_AF-A0A7D7ZNF2-F1
#
_entry.id   AF-A0A7D7ZNF2-F1
#
_cell.length_a   1.000
_cell.length_b   1.000
_cell.length_c   1.000
_cell.angle_alpha   90.00
_cell.angle_beta   90.00
_cell.angle_gamma   90.00
#
_symmetry.space_group_name_H-M   'P 1'
#
loop_
_entity.id
_entity.type
_entity.pdbx_description
1 polymer ?
#
loop_
_entity_poly.entity_id
_entity_poly.type
_entity_poly.pdbx_seq_one_letter_code
_entity_poly.pdbx_strand_id
1 'polypeptide(L)' 'MKDLVTCQDTGGTRTTLYKKPGRFADYMLVNDAVPVNSFEIIRDPEVSDHCPLILEI' A
#
# COMPACT_ATOMS: atom_id res chain seq x y z
N MET A 1 16.69 -3.29 -2.72
CA MET A 1 15.29 -3.47 -3.21
C MET A 1 14.39 -3.60 -2.00
N LYS A 2 13.34 -2.78 -1.92
CA LYS A 2 12.46 -2.64 -0.76
C LYS A 2 11.00 -2.64 -1.21
N ASP A 3 10.13 -3.33 -0.48
CA ASP A 3 8.68 -3.20 -0.63
C ASP A 3 8.14 -2.13 0.32
N LEU A 4 7.60 -1.05 -0.23
CA LEU A 4 7.11 0.07 0.57
C LEU A 4 5.85 -0.28 1.36
N VAL A 5 5.01 -1.20 0.85
CA VAL A 5 3.76 -1.61 1.51
C VAL A 5 4.07 -2.29 2.84
N THR A 6 4.88 -3.35 2.81
CA THR A 6 5.23 -4.11 4.03
C THR A 6 6.16 -3.36 4.98
N CYS A 7 6.83 -2.30 4.51
CA CYS A 7 7.70 -1.48 5.35
C CYS A 7 6.98 -0.37 6.13
N GLN A 8 5.79 0.07 5.69
CA GLN A 8 5.05 1.15 6.35
C GLN A 8 3.75 0.70 7.03
N ASP A 9 3.16 -0.43 6.60
CA ASP A 9 1.84 -0.82 7.07
C ASP A 9 1.75 -2.28 7.51
N THR A 10 1.10 -2.49 8.66
CA THR A 10 0.75 -3.81 9.20
C THR A 10 -0.65 -4.27 8.80
N GLY A 11 -1.51 -3.36 8.31
CA GLY A 11 -2.92 -3.60 7.98
C GLY A 11 -3.18 -4.08 6.54
N GLY A 12 -2.17 -4.03 5.68
CA GLY A 12 -2.24 -4.46 4.27
C GLY A 12 -3.03 -3.52 3.37
N THR A 13 -3.19 -3.87 2.10
CA THR A 13 -3.76 -3.01 1.05
C THR A 13 -5.24 -3.23 0.81
N ARG A 14 -5.91 -3.99 1.68
CA ARG A 14 -7.36 -4.24 1.58
C ARG A 14 -8.16 -3.31 2.47
N THR A 15 -9.41 -3.07 2.10
CA THR A 15 -10.39 -2.28 2.87
C THR A 15 -11.42 -3.19 3.54
N THR A 16 -12.43 -2.63 4.20
CA THR A 16 -13.47 -3.42 4.89
C THR A 16 -14.39 -4.16 3.91
N LEU A 17 -14.43 -3.77 2.63
CA LEU A 17 -15.18 -4.47 1.58
C LEU A 17 -14.60 -5.87 1.28
N TYR A 18 -13.30 -6.08 1.51
CA TYR A 18 -12.67 -7.38 1.35
C TYR A 18 -12.81 -8.26 2.61
N LYS A 19 -13.62 -9.33 2.53
CA LYS A 19 -13.99 -10.15 3.70
C LYS A 19 -13.06 -11.33 4.02
N LYS A 20 -12.08 -11.62 3.16
CA LYS A 20 -11.14 -12.73 3.39
C LYS A 20 -9.98 -12.26 4.30
N PRO A 21 -9.31 -13.18 5.03
CA PRO A 21 -8.28 -12.81 6.01
C PRO A 21 -6.99 -12.25 5.39
N GLY A 22 -6.67 -12.57 4.13
CA GLY A 22 -5.48 -12.06 3.47
C GLY A 22 -5.60 -10.57 3.16
N ARG A 23 -4.74 -9.73 3.75
CA ARG A 23 -4.82 -8.27 3.59
C ARG A 23 -3.74 -7.67 2.70
N PHE A 24 -2.64 -8.36 2.46
CA PHE A 24 -1.56 -7.91 1.58
C PHE A 24 -1.76 -8.48 0.19
N ALA A 25 -2.14 -7.63 -0.76
CA ALA A 25 -2.41 -8.06 -2.14
C ALA A 25 -1.79 -7.14 -3.21
N ASP A 26 -1.44 -5.91 -2.84
CA ASP A 26 -0.76 -4.94 -3.70
C ASP A 26 0.60 -4.64 -3.10
N TYR A 27 1.60 -4.39 -3.95
CA TYR A 27 3.00 -4.23 -3.56
C TYR A 27 3.64 -3.09 -4.33
N MET A 28 4.60 -2.39 -3.72
CA MET A 28 5.35 -1.31 -4.37
C MET A 28 6.83 -1.51 -4.13
N LEU A 29 7.51 -2.09 -5.13
CA LEU A 29 8.91 -2.48 -5.06
C LEU A 29 9.80 -1.38 -5.66
N VAL A 30 10.73 -0.85 -4.86
CA VAL A 30 11.70 0.17 -5.29
C VAL A 30 13.13 -0.34 -5.12
N ASN A 31 14.04 0.18 -5.95
CA ASN A 31 15.48 0.02 -5.77
C ASN A 31 16.08 1.31 -5.18
N ASP A 32 17.39 1.29 -4.89
CA ASP A 32 18.07 2.40 -4.21
C ASP A 32 18.26 3.63 -5.12
N ALA A 33 17.90 3.52 -6.41
CA ALA A 33 17.96 4.62 -7.37
C ALA A 33 16.66 5.45 -7.39
N VAL A 34 15.59 5.02 -6.72
CA VAL A 34 14.33 5.76 -6.64
C VAL A 34 14.31 6.61 -5.36
N PRO A 35 14.36 7.95 -5.47
CA PRO A 35 14.22 8.83 -4.30
C PRO A 35 12.75 8.87 -3.87
N VAL A 36 12.38 8.05 -2.90
CA VAL A 36 11.01 8.06 -2.35
C VAL A 36 10.84 9.24 -1.41
N ASN A 37 10.08 10.26 -1.83
CA ASN A 37 9.76 11.43 -1.00
C ASN A 37 8.68 11.11 0.03
N SER A 38 7.59 10.49 -0.42
CA SER A 38 6.49 10.03 0.42
C SER A 38 5.82 8.79 -0.17
N PHE A 39 5.25 7.96 0.71
CA PHE A 39 4.43 6.81 0.32
C PHE A 39 3.27 6.70 1.29
N GLU A 40 2.06 6.52 0.77
CA GLU A 40 0.83 6.47 1.57
C GLU A 40 -0.15 5.42 1.05
N ILE A 41 -0.82 4.75 1.97
CA ILE A 41 -1.92 3.82 1.70
C ILE A 41 -3.22 4.52 2.07
N ILE A 42 -3.99 4.93 1.07
CA ILE A 42 -5.21 5.71 1.28
C ILE A 42 -6.36 4.77 1.69
N ARG A 43 -6.97 5.04 2.85
CA ARG A 43 -8.05 4.21 3.41
C ARG A 43 -9.40 4.91 3.46
N ASP A 44 -9.41 6.24 3.49
CA ASP A 44 -10.63 7.05 3.53
C ASP A 44 -10.60 8.11 2.41
N PRO A 45 -11.70 8.33 1.68
CA PRO A 45 -12.95 7.55 1.72
C PRO A 45 -12.77 6.14 1.15
N GLU A 46 -13.49 5.17 1.71
CA GLU A 46 -13.52 3.79 1.19
C GLU A 46 -14.38 3.72 -0.08
N VAL A 47 -13.72 3.48 -1.22
CA VAL A 47 -14.39 3.42 -2.54
C VAL A 47 -14.21 2.07 -3.27
N SER A 48 -13.34 1.21 -2.76
CA SER A 48 -12.96 -0.07 -3.37
C SER A 48 -12.54 -1.09 -2.29
N ASP A 49 -12.46 -2.38 -2.64
CA ASP A 49 -11.94 -3.43 -1.77
C ASP A 49 -10.39 -3.45 -1.68
N HIS A 50 -9.75 -2.66 -2.53
CA HIS A 50 -8.33 -2.31 -2.50
C HIS A 50 -8.11 -0.83 -2.11
N CYS A 51 -7.07 -0.56 -1.33
CA CYS A 51 -6.57 0.78 -1.02
C CYS A 51 -5.71 1.32 -2.18
N PRO A 52 -5.91 2.57 -2.61
CA PRO A 52 -4.94 3.26 -3.46
C PRO A 52 -3.58 3.39 -2.77
N LEU A 53 -2.51 3.20 -3.54
CA LEU A 53 -1.13 3.46 -3.12
C LEU A 53 -0.64 4.73 -3.80
N ILE A 54 -0.25 5.73 -3.03
CA ILE A 54 0.31 6.98 -3.56
C ILE A 54 1.80 7.00 -3.25
N LEU A 55 2.60 7.24 -4.29
CA LEU A 55 4.04 7.40 -4.23
C LEU A 55 4.42 8.77 -4.79
N GLU A 56 5.20 9.51 -4.04
CA GLU A 56 5.85 10.75 -4.47
C GLU A 56 7.36 10.50 -4.63
N ILE A 57 7.92 10.90 -5.77
CA ILE A 57 9.34 10.74 -6.15
C ILE A 57 9.97 12.07 -6.56
#